data_AF-A0A930SHG4-F1
#
_entry.id   AF-A0A930SHG4-F1
#
_cell.length_a   1.000
_cell.length_b   1.000
_cell.length_c   1.000
_cell.angle_alpha   90.00
_cell.angle_beta   90.00
_cell.angle_gamma   90.00
#
_symmetry.space_group_name_H-M   'P 1'
#
loop_
_entity.id
_entity.type
_entity.pdbx_description
1 polymer ?
#
loop_
_entity_poly.entity_id
_entity_poly.type
_entity_poly.pdbx_seq_one_letter_code
_entity_poly.pdbx_strand_id
1 'polypeptide(L)' 'MSDRGLLIVISGPSGAGKGTICANIRKEMPNLVYSVSMTTRAPRVGEEEGVN' A
#
# COMPACT_ATOMS: atom_id res chain seq x y z
N MET A 1 -14.22 -15.00 -19.72
CA MET A 1 -14.36 -14.68 -18.28
C MET A 1 -13.18 -13.81 -17.92
N SER A 2 -13.42 -12.56 -17.51
CA SER A 2 -12.35 -11.65 -17.08
C SER A 2 -11.78 -12.19 -15.76
N ASP A 3 -10.50 -12.52 -15.74
CA ASP A 3 -9.83 -12.97 -14.51
C ASP A 3 -9.93 -11.85 -13.47
N ARG A 4 -10.61 -12.14 -12.35
CA ARG A 4 -10.68 -11.21 -11.23
C ARG A 4 -9.40 -11.36 -10.43
N GLY A 5 -8.61 -10.29 -10.37
CA GLY A 5 -7.39 -10.26 -9.54
C GLY A 5 -7.70 -10.53 -8.06
N LEU A 6 -6.70 -11.01 -7.33
CA LEU A 6 -6.80 -11.26 -5.89
C LEU A 6 -6.61 -9.96 -5.11
N LEU A 7 -7.64 -9.52 -4.38
CA LEU A 7 -7.52 -8.43 -3.41
C LEU A 7 -7.03 -8.98 -2.07
N ILE A 8 -5.92 -8.44 -1.58
CA ILE A 8 -5.34 -8.79 -0.28
C ILE A 8 -5.49 -7.60 0.65
N VAL A 9 -6.03 -7.83 1.85
CA VAL A 9 -6.19 -6.79 2.89
C VAL A 9 -5.36 -7.19 4.12
N ILE A 10 -4.42 -6.33 4.51
CA ILE A 10 -3.61 -6.49 5.72
C ILE A 10 -4.12 -5.51 6.78
N SER A 11 -4.64 -6.03 7.89
CA SER A 11 -5.24 -5.23 8.98
C SER A 11 -4.57 -5.50 10.33
N GLY A 12 -4.76 -4.56 11.28
CA GLY A 12 -4.12 -4.59 12.61
C GLY A 12 -3.83 -3.18 13.16
N PRO A 13 -3.60 -3.01 14.47
CA PRO A 13 -3.38 -1.70 15.10
C PRO A 13 -2.09 -1.01 14.61
N SER A 14 -1.93 0.27 14.93
CA SER A 14 -0.65 0.97 14.71
C SER A 14 0.49 0.24 15.44
N GLY A 15 1.67 0.12 14.82
CA GLY A 15 2.80 -0.63 15.37
C GLY A 15 2.80 -2.15 15.11
N ALA A 16 1.73 -2.73 14.54
CA ALA A 16 1.65 -4.17 14.26
C ALA A 16 2.53 -4.68 13.09
N GLY A 17 3.40 -3.83 12.51
CA GLY A 17 4.31 -4.24 11.42
C GLY A 17 3.70 -4.31 10.00
N LYS A 18 2.45 -3.88 9.80
CA LYS A 18 1.76 -3.91 8.49
C LYS A 18 2.56 -3.25 7.36
N GLY A 19 3.14 -2.07 7.62
CA GLY A 19 3.93 -1.34 6.63
C GLY A 19 5.19 -2.11 6.19
N THR A 20 5.85 -2.78 7.13
CA THR A 20 7.02 -3.64 6.86
C THR A 20 6.65 -4.82 5.95
N ILE A 21 5.53 -5.48 6.24
CA ILE A 21 5.02 -6.58 5.40
C ILE A 21 4.71 -6.07 3.98
N CYS A 22 3.95 -4.98 3.86
CA CYS A 22 3.65 -4.38 2.55
C CYS A 22 4.92 -4.01 1.77
N ALA A 23 5.91 -3.42 2.44
CA ALA A 23 7.18 -3.02 1.81
C ALA A 23 7.97 -4.23 1.29
N ASN A 24 8.01 -5.35 2.02
CA ASN A 24 8.72 -6.55 1.60
C ASN A 24 8.00 -7.24 0.43
N ILE A 25 6.68 -7.40 0.50
CA ILE A 25 5.91 -8.04 -0.59
C ILE A 25 6.03 -7.23 -1.89
N ARG A 26 6.01 -5.88 -1.83
CA ARG A 26 6.21 -5.03 -3.01
C ARG A 26 7.58 -5.24 -3.68
N LYS A 27 8.63 -5.61 -2.93
CA LYS A 27 9.95 -5.91 -3.49
C LYS A 27 9.98 -7.28 -4.17
N GLU A 28 9.29 -8.26 -3.60
CA GLU A 28 9.28 -9.64 -4.10
C GLU A 28 8.29 -9.86 -5.27
N MET A 29 7.24 -9.05 -5.33
CA MET A 29 6.17 -9.17 -6.32
C MET A 29 6.06 -7.87 -7.15
N PRO A 30 6.88 -7.68 -8.20
CA PRO A 30 6.90 -6.43 -8.98
C PRO A 30 5.58 -6.16 -9.73
N ASN A 31 4.76 -7.19 -9.96
CA ASN A 31 3.44 -7.05 -10.59
C ASN A 31 2.32 -6.71 -9.59
N LEU A 32 2.63 -6.58 -8.29
CA LEU A 32 1.64 -6.21 -7.27
C LEU A 32 1.25 -4.75 -7.42
N VAL A 33 -0.05 -4.49 -7.53
CA VAL A 33 -0.60 -3.14 -7.47
C VAL A 33 -0.88 -2.77 -6.02
N TYR A 34 -0.24 -1.69 -5.54
CA TYR A 34 -0.45 -1.17 -4.20
C TYR A 34 -1.53 -0.08 -4.20
N SER A 35 -2.52 -0.21 -3.30
CA SER A 35 -3.58 0.78 -3.16
C SER A 35 -3.10 1.99 -2.35
N VAL A 36 -3.18 3.18 -2.95
CA VAL A 36 -2.84 4.45 -2.30
C VAL A 36 -4.12 5.13 -1.82
N SER A 37 -4.20 5.42 -0.53
CA SER A 37 -5.34 6.13 0.07
C SER A 37 -5.28 7.62 -0.18
N MET A 38 -6.43 8.29 -0.12
CA MET A 38 -6.54 9.74 -0.16
C MET A 38 -6.59 10.34 1.25
N THR A 39 -6.06 11.56 1.42
CA THR A 39 -6.10 12.29 2.69
C THR A 39 -6.36 13.78 2.46
N THR A 40 -7.01 14.45 3.42
CA THR A 40 -7.30 15.89 3.37
C THR A 40 -6.23 16.75 4.03
N ARG A 41 -5.27 16.15 4.74
CA ARG A 41 -4.13 16.89 5.31
C ARG A 41 -3.21 17.38 4.18
N ALA A 42 -2.48 18.45 4.46
CA ALA A 42 -1.39 18.87 3.57
C ALA A 42 -0.29 17.79 3.46
N PRO A 43 0.38 17.67 2.31
CA PRO A 43 1.59 16.84 2.17
C PRO A 43 2.67 17.27 3.15
N ARG A 44 3.39 16.30 3.72
CA ARG A 44 4.63 16.56 4.47
C ARG A 44 5.78 16.83 3.50
N VAL A 45 6.88 17.37 4.02
CA VAL A 45 8.11 17.54 3.24
C VAL A 45 8.54 16.18 2.68
N GLY A 46 8.63 16.10 1.34
CA GLY A 46 9.02 14.90 0.61
C GLY A 46 7.89 13.91 0.28
N GLU A 47 6.64 14.20 0.65
CA GLU A 47 5.50 13.41 0.16
C GLU A 47 5.08 13.87 -1.24
N GLU A 48 4.75 12.91 -2.10
CA GLU A 48 4.32 13.13 -3.48
C GLU A 48 2.91 12.57 -3.69
N GLU A 49 2.09 13.27 -4.49
CA GLU A 49 0.73 12.84 -4.80
C GLU A 49 0.74 11.48 -5.52
N GLY A 50 -0.09 10.55 -5.05
CA GLY A 50 -0.15 9.19 -5.61
C GLY A 50 1.01 8.26 -5.19
N VAL A 51 1.90 8.69 -4.28
CA VAL A 51 3.05 7.90 -3.82
C VAL A 51 2.99 7.66 -2.30
N ASN A 52 3.25 6.42 -1.88
CA ASN A 52 3.39 6.01 -0.47
C ASN A 52 4.40 4.87 -0.31
#